data_AF-A0A8J7BGW4-F1
#
_entry.id   AF-A0A8J7BGW4-F1
#
_cell.length_a   1.000
_cell.length_b   1.000
_cell.length_c   1.000
_cell.angle_alpha   90.00
_cell.angle_beta   90.00
_cell.angle_gamma   90.00
#
_symmetry.space_group_name_H-M   'P 1'
#
loop_
_entity.id
_entity.type
_entity.pdbx_description
1 polymer ?
#
loop_
_entity_poly.entity_id
_entity_poly.type
_entity_poly.pdbx_seq_one_letter_code
_entity_poly.pdbx_strand_id
1 'polypeptide(L)' 'MGIEDLPETLIVSVTGDPATPPSGGISLAKTLGGTLLTVEGEQHGAALVAGNACVDNIVADYLINLDLSDERTTCTL' A
#
# COMPACT_ATOMS: atom_id res chain seq x y z
N MET A 1 7.02 0.58 -16.78
CA MET A 1 7.47 1.98 -16.88
C MET A 1 7.10 2.64 -15.56
N GLY A 2 8.04 3.33 -14.93
CA GLY A 2 7.85 4.18 -13.75
C GLY A 2 8.37 5.58 -14.02
N ILE A 3 8.39 6.44 -13.01
CA ILE A 3 8.93 7.80 -13.11
C ILE A 3 10.45 7.75 -12.91
N GLU A 4 11.24 8.40 -13.78
CA GLU A 4 12.70 8.48 -13.62
C GLU A 4 13.07 9.21 -12.32
N ASP A 5 14.11 8.70 -11.64
CA ASP A 5 14.62 9.19 -10.35
C ASP A 5 13.60 9.23 -9.19
N LEU A 6 12.44 8.57 -9.34
CA LEU A 6 11.51 8.38 -8.23
C LEU A 6 12.00 7.21 -7.35
N PRO A 7 12.18 7.40 -6.03
CA PRO A 7 12.43 6.30 -5.11
C PRO A 7 11.32 5.26 -5.15
N GLU A 8 11.61 4.02 -4.74
CA GLU A 8 10.58 3.00 -4.63
C GLU A 8 9.45 3.48 -3.70
N THR A 9 8.20 3.30 -4.12
CA THR A 9 7.02 3.79 -3.40
C THR A 9 6.12 2.64 -2.99
N LEU A 10 5.51 2.76 -1.82
CA LEU A 10 4.47 1.86 -1.33
C LEU A 10 3.10 2.50 -1.52
N ILE A 11 2.19 1.78 -2.19
CA ILE A 11 0.80 2.15 -2.38
C ILE A 11 -0.04 1.19 -1.53
N VAL A 12 -0.82 1.72 -0.59
CA VAL A 12 -1.74 0.94 0.24
C VAL A 12 -3.16 1.13 -0.28
N SER A 13 -3.86 0.04 -0.62
CA SER A 13 -5.21 0.10 -1.20
C SER A 13 -6.16 -0.87 -0.52
N VAL A 14 -7.28 -0.36 -0.02
CA VAL A 14 -8.31 -1.15 0.68
C VAL A 14 -9.38 -1.63 -0.31
N THR A 15 -9.76 -2.91 -0.27
CA THR A 15 -10.67 -3.53 -1.26
C THR A 15 -12.07 -2.90 -1.31
N GLY A 16 -12.60 -2.48 -0.16
CA GLY A 16 -13.92 -1.86 0.01
C GLY A 16 -13.87 -0.37 0.30
N ASP A 17 -12.81 0.34 -0.10
CA ASP A 17 -12.72 1.79 0.11
C ASP A 17 -13.79 2.55 -0.70
N PRO A 18 -14.72 3.29 -0.06
CA PRO A 18 -15.79 3.98 -0.75
C PRO A 18 -15.34 5.31 -1.40
N ALA A 19 -14.21 5.87 -0.98
CA ALA A 19 -13.71 7.17 -1.45
C ALA A 19 -12.61 7.00 -2.51
N THR A 20 -11.75 5.99 -2.37
CA THR A 20 -10.66 5.68 -3.31
C THR A 20 -10.67 4.21 -3.72
N PRO A 21 -11.44 3.83 -4.76
CA PRO A 21 -11.61 2.44 -5.16
C PRO A 21 -10.28 1.72 -5.51
N PRO A 22 -10.19 0.39 -5.36
CA PRO A 22 -8.94 -0.37 -5.57
C PRO A 22 -8.30 -0.20 -6.95
N SER A 23 -9.10 0.02 -7.99
CA SER A 23 -8.62 0.27 -9.34
C SER A 23 -7.74 1.51 -9.44
N GLY A 24 -7.99 2.52 -8.60
CA GLY A 24 -7.15 3.71 -8.46
C GLY A 24 -5.79 3.38 -7.88
N GLY A 25 -5.74 2.58 -6.80
CA GLY A 25 -4.49 2.12 -6.20
C GLY A 25 -3.64 1.29 -7.16
N ILE A 26 -4.26 0.35 -7.89
CA ILE A 26 -3.59 -0.46 -8.91
C ILE A 26 -3.02 0.42 -10.03
N SER A 27 -3.80 1.39 -10.49
CA SER A 27 -3.36 2.29 -11.57
C SER A 27 -2.20 3.17 -11.11
N LEU A 28 -2.27 3.69 -9.88
CA LEU A 28 -1.21 4.51 -9.29
C LEU A 28 0.09 3.72 -9.12
N ALA A 29 0.03 2.50 -8.58
CA ALA A 29 1.20 1.64 -8.44
C ALA A 29 1.88 1.37 -9.79
N LYS A 30 1.09 1.10 -10.84
CA LYS A 30 1.61 0.94 -12.21
C LYS A 30 2.23 2.21 -12.77
N THR A 31 1.62 3.37 -12.55
CA THR A 31 2.13 4.65 -13.05
C THR A 31 3.45 5.03 -12.38
N LEU A 32 3.55 4.83 -11.07
CA LEU A 32 4.78 5.12 -10.31
C LEU A 32 5.85 4.05 -10.51
N GLY A 33 5.46 2.83 -10.91
CA GLY A 33 6.34 1.66 -10.86
C GLY A 33 6.61 1.20 -9.43
N GLY A 34 5.67 1.46 -8.51
CA GLY A 34 5.79 1.15 -7.09
C GLY A 34 5.13 -0.17 -6.69
N THR A 35 5.25 -0.50 -5.41
CA THR A 35 4.75 -1.73 -4.79
C THR A 35 3.34 -1.50 -4.25
N LEU A 36 2.43 -2.44 -4.52
CA LEU A 36 1.04 -2.38 -4.06
C LEU A 36 0.83 -3.34 -2.88
N LEU A 37 0.44 -2.79 -1.73
CA LEU A 37 -0.14 -3.53 -0.62
C LEU A 37 -1.66 -3.53 -0.73
N THR A 38 -2.23 -4.71 -0.93
CA THR A 38 -3.69 -4.91 -0.91
C THR A 38 -4.16 -5.13 0.52
N VAL A 39 -5.20 -4.42 0.93
CA VAL A 39 -5.78 -4.54 2.27
C VAL A 39 -7.24 -4.95 2.14
N GLU A 40 -7.57 -6.17 2.56
CA GLU A 40 -8.94 -6.67 2.55
C GLU A 40 -9.73 -6.02 3.69
N GLY A 41 -10.77 -5.25 3.36
CA GLY A 41 -11.61 -4.57 4.34
C GLY A 41 -12.56 -3.55 3.71
N GLU A 42 -13.39 -2.91 4.55
CA GLU A 42 -14.50 -2.02 4.14
C GLU A 42 -14.38 -0.64 4.80
N GLN A 43 -13.33 0.10 4.50
CA GLN A 43 -13.09 1.45 5.03
C GLN A 43 -12.20 2.31 4.13
N HIS A 44 -12.19 3.62 4.37
CA HIS A 44 -11.25 4.55 3.72
C HIS A 44 -9.95 4.69 4.53
N GLY A 45 -8.82 4.39 3.88
CA GLY A 45 -7.50 4.42 4.49
C GLY A 45 -7.21 3.24 5.43
N ALA A 46 -5.93 2.88 5.56
CA ALA A 46 -5.49 1.79 6.44
C ALA A 46 -4.14 2.05 7.13
N ALA A 47 -3.20 2.66 6.40
CA ALA A 47 -1.84 2.93 6.89
C ALA A 47 -1.84 3.78 8.17
N LEU A 48 -1.43 3.19 9.30
CA LEU A 48 -1.27 3.85 10.60
C LEU A 48 -2.54 4.50 11.17
N VAL A 49 -3.71 4.16 10.62
CA VAL A 49 -5.02 4.69 11.05
C VAL A 49 -6.00 3.59 11.42
N ALA A 50 -5.83 2.37 10.91
CA ALA A 50 -6.70 1.23 11.20
C ALA A 50 -6.27 0.44 12.44
N GLY A 51 -5.05 0.65 12.96
CA GLY A 51 -4.48 -0.13 14.06
C GLY A 51 -4.25 -1.61 13.70
N ASN A 52 -4.09 -1.90 12.42
CA ASN A 52 -3.89 -3.25 11.92
C ASN A 52 -2.39 -3.57 11.87
N ALA A 53 -1.93 -4.49 12.71
CA ALA A 53 -0.51 -4.81 12.85
C ALA A 53 0.15 -5.28 11.54
N CYS A 54 -0.59 -5.94 10.64
CA CYS A 54 -0.04 -6.35 9.34
C CYS A 54 0.29 -5.12 8.49
N VAL A 55 -0.67 -4.21 8.34
CA VAL A 55 -0.47 -2.97 7.57
C VAL A 55 0.57 -2.07 8.24
N ASP A 56 0.49 -1.88 9.55
CA ASP A 56 1.34 -0.95 10.28
C ASP A 56 2.81 -1.38 10.26
N ASN A 57 3.10 -2.68 10.36
CA ASN A 57 4.47 -3.19 10.28
C ASN A 57 5.08 -2.97 8.89
N ILE A 58 4.35 -3.28 7.80
CA ILE A 58 4.83 -3.07 6.44
C ILE A 58 5.09 -1.58 6.16
N VAL A 59 4.18 -0.71 6.60
CA VAL A 59 4.34 0.74 6.45
C VAL A 59 5.54 1.24 7.26
N ALA A 60 5.73 0.75 8.49
CA ALA A 60 6.88 1.12 9.31
C ALA A 60 8.21 0.67 8.71
N ASP A 61 8.30 -0.56 8.20
CA ASP A 61 9.50 -1.09 7.56
C ASP A 61 9.88 -0.29 6.30
N TYR A 62 8.90 0.08 5.48
CA TYR A 62 9.13 0.99 4.36
C TYR A 62 9.64 2.36 4.80
N LEU A 63 8.99 2.99 5.79
CA LEU A 63 9.35 4.35 6.21
C LEU A 63 10.69 4.45 6.94
N ILE A 64 11.05 3.42 7.71
CA ILE A 64 12.24 3.43 8.58
C ILE A 64 13.44 2.82 7.86
N ASN A 65 13.23 1.68 7.19
CA ASN A 65 14.31 0.86 6.62
C ASN A 65 14.36 0.95 5.10
N LEU A 66 13.38 1.59 4.45
CA LEU A 66 13.18 1.53 2.99
C LEU A 66 13.07 0.07 2.49
N ASP A 67 12.49 -0.79 3.32
CA ASP A 67 12.38 -2.22 3.04
C ASP A 67 10.97 -2.59 2.59
N LEU A 68 10.88 -3.14 1.38
CA LEU A 68 9.67 -3.68 0.77
C LEU A 68 9.85 -5.15 0.35
N SER A 69 10.91 -5.81 0.85
CA SER A 69 11.24 -7.20 0.52
C SER A 69 10.28 -8.22 1.11
N ASP A 70 9.33 -7.78 1.95
CA ASP A 70 8.30 -8.65 2.49
C ASP A 70 7.39 -9.18 1.35
N GLU A 71 7.39 -10.49 1.15
CA GLU A 71 6.55 -11.15 0.14
C GLU A 71 5.05 -10.99 0.41
N ARG A 72 4.68 -10.46 1.59
CA ARG A 72 3.30 -10.17 1.99
C ARG A 72 2.77 -8.92 1.28
N THR A 73 2.14 -9.16 0.14
CA THR A 73 1.42 -8.14 -0.65
C THR A 73 -0.05 -7.98 -0.25
N THR A 74 -0.51 -8.72 0.77
CA THR A 74 -1.90 -8.67 1.25
C THR A 74 -1.98 -8.69 2.78
N CYS A 75 -2.84 -7.83 3.33
CA CYS A 75 -3.30 -7.85 4.73
C CYS A 75 -4.84 -7.91 4.79
N THR A 76 -5.41 -8.29 5.93
CA THR A 76 -6.86 -8.25 6.19
C THR A 76 -7.12 -7.42 7.46
N LEU A 77 -8.11 -6.52 7.42
CA LEU A 77 -8.51 -5.65 8.53
C LEU A 77 -9.32 -6.38 9.60
#